data_AF-A0A8S9HX77-F1
#
_entry.id   AF-A0A8S9HX77-F1
#
_cell.length_a   1.000
_cell.length_b   1.000
_cell.length_c   1.000
_cell.angle_alpha   90.00
_cell.angle_beta   90.00
_cell.angle_gamma   90.00
#
_symmetry.space_group_name_H-M   'P 1'
#
loop_
_entity.id
_entity.type
_entity.pdbx_description
1 polymer ?
#
loop_
_entity_poly.entity_id
_entity_poly.type
_entity_poly.pdbx_seq_one_letter_code
_entity_poly.pdbx_strand_id
1 'polypeptide(L)'
;MEKGDIYSFGVLILVIISGRRPLHVLASPMKLEKANLVSWCRQLAQSGNVLELVDERLKDVYSKEEAGLCINLALACLQKAPELRPDISEVVRILRGEMEISATAFEFSPSPPAKNYGSRSKRRS
;
A
#
# COMPACT_ATOMS: atom_id res chain seq x y z
N MET A 1 -9.95 4.92 -19.24
CA MET A 1 -9.62 3.98 -18.14
C MET A 1 -10.61 4.20 -17.03
N GLU A 2 -11.19 3.12 -16.54
CA GLU A 2 -12.09 3.16 -15.40
C GLU A 2 -11.29 3.23 -14.10
N LYS A 3 -11.93 3.59 -13.00
CA LYS A 3 -11.27 3.66 -11.68
C LYS A 3 -10.74 2.29 -11.23
N GLY A 4 -11.29 1.18 -11.73
CA GLY A 4 -10.76 -0.17 -11.53
C GLY A 4 -9.39 -0.39 -12.20
N ASP A 5 -9.19 0.18 -13.40
CA ASP A 5 -7.90 0.13 -14.09
C ASP A 5 -6.84 0.92 -13.32
N ILE A 6 -7.21 2.07 -12.76
CA ILE A 6 -6.33 2.90 -11.92
C ILE A 6 -5.89 2.12 -10.67
N TYR A 7 -6.82 1.41 -10.03
CA TYR A 7 -6.47 0.56 -8.88
C TYR A 7 -5.46 -0.53 -9.28
N SER A 8 -5.71 -1.21 -10.40
CA SER A 8 -4.84 -2.27 -10.92
C SER A 8 -3.45 -1.71 -11.30
N PHE A 9 -3.39 -0.50 -11.84
CA PHE A 9 -2.14 0.21 -12.09
C PHE A 9 -1.38 0.52 -10.79
N GLY A 10 -2.08 0.96 -9.74
CA GLY A 10 -1.49 1.15 -8.41
C GLY A 10 -0.87 -0.15 -7.86
N VAL A 11 -1.56 -1.29 -8.00
CA VAL A 11 -1.00 -2.60 -7.63
C VAL A 11 0.24 -2.92 -8.45
N LEU A 12 0.20 -2.67 -9.76
CA LEU A 12 1.33 -2.91 -10.66
C LEU A 12 2.56 -2.08 -10.27
N ILE A 13 2.40 -0.81 -9.91
CA ILE A 13 3.51 0.01 -9.40
C ILE A 13 4.14 -0.65 -8.18
N LEU A 14 3.35 -1.11 -7.20
CA LEU A 14 3.89 -1.78 -6.02
C LEU A 14 4.65 -3.06 -6.39
N VAL A 15 4.15 -3.85 -7.34
CA VAL A 15 4.82 -5.06 -7.83
C VAL A 15 6.19 -4.73 -8.43
N ILE A 16 6.26 -3.67 -9.25
CA ILE A 16 7.50 -3.24 -9.90
C ILE A 16 8.52 -2.77 -8.85
N ILE A 17 8.11 -1.90 -7.93
CA ILE A 17 9.01 -1.32 -6.91
C ILE A 17 9.52 -2.38 -5.94
N SER A 18 8.64 -3.31 -5.52
CA SER A 18 8.98 -4.29 -4.49
C SER A 18 9.58 -5.59 -5.04
N GLY A 19 9.42 -5.85 -6.34
CA GLY A 19 9.75 -7.15 -6.94
C GLY A 19 8.90 -8.32 -6.41
N ARG A 20 7.78 -8.05 -5.72
CA ARG A 20 6.94 -9.05 -5.04
C ARG A 20 5.62 -9.26 -5.76
N ARG A 21 5.01 -10.44 -5.56
CA ARG A 21 3.65 -10.71 -6.02
C ARG A 21 2.63 -9.92 -5.18
N PRO A 22 1.50 -9.47 -5.76
CA PRO A 22 0.47 -8.72 -5.02
C PRO A 22 -0.10 -9.48 -3.82
N LEU A 23 -0.26 -10.79 -3.98
CA LEU A 23 -0.73 -11.71 -2.96
C LEU A 23 0.26 -12.85 -2.81
N HIS A 24 0.69 -13.09 -1.59
CA HIS A 24 1.48 -14.25 -1.20
C HIS A 24 0.54 -15.25 -0.51
N VAL A 25 0.13 -16.28 -1.25
CA VAL A 25 -0.59 -17.41 -0.65
C VAL A 25 0.42 -18.24 0.13
N LEU A 26 0.59 -17.95 1.42
CA LEU A 26 1.42 -18.76 2.30
C LEU A 26 0.60 -19.96 2.80
N ALA A 27 1.23 -21.13 2.84
CA ALA A 27 0.64 -22.35 3.39
C ALA A 27 0.38 -22.28 4.92
N SER A 28 0.79 -21.20 5.59
CA SER A 28 0.69 -21.02 7.05
C SER A 28 0.08 -19.66 7.42
N PRO A 29 -0.92 -19.61 8.33
CA PRO A 29 -1.61 -18.38 8.73
C PRO A 29 -0.74 -17.33 9.45
N MET A 30 0.46 -17.70 9.91
CA MET A 30 1.27 -16.88 10.84
C MET A 30 2.08 -15.74 10.18
N LYS A 31 2.09 -15.59 8.86
CA LYS A 31 2.80 -14.51 8.14
C LYS A 31 1.85 -13.64 7.31
N LEU A 32 0.68 -13.34 7.85
CA LEU A 32 -0.41 -12.66 7.14
C LEU A 32 -0.11 -11.18 6.83
N GLU A 33 0.71 -10.51 7.64
CA GLU A 33 0.94 -9.06 7.52
C GLU A 33 1.63 -8.65 6.21
N LYS A 34 2.45 -9.53 5.62
CA LYS A 34 3.07 -9.34 4.29
C LYS A 34 2.41 -10.14 3.18
N ALA A 35 1.31 -10.84 3.46
CA ALA A 35 0.62 -11.67 2.48
C ALA A 35 -0.13 -10.83 1.43
N ASN A 36 -0.48 -9.58 1.75
CA ASN A 36 -1.06 -8.63 0.81
C ASN A 36 -0.15 -7.40 0.70
N LEU A 37 0.41 -7.19 -0.49
CA LEU A 37 1.35 -6.11 -0.78
C LEU A 37 0.74 -4.72 -0.54
N VAL A 38 -0.55 -4.55 -0.85
CA VAL A 38 -1.28 -3.30 -0.60
C VAL A 38 -1.42 -3.04 0.90
N SER A 39 -1.72 -4.07 1.70
CA SER A 39 -1.81 -3.95 3.15
C SER A 39 -0.47 -3.56 3.76
N TRP A 40 0.61 -4.22 3.35
CA TRP A 40 1.94 -3.92 3.84
C TRP A 40 2.41 -2.51 3.46
N CYS A 41 2.16 -2.08 2.22
CA CYS A 41 2.45 -0.71 1.78
C CYS A 41 1.71 0.35 2.62
N ARG A 42 0.43 0.13 2.94
CA ARG A 42 -0.34 1.02 3.81
C ARG A 42 0.22 1.09 5.24
N GLN A 43 0.68 -0.04 5.80
CA GLN A 43 1.33 -0.08 7.11
C GLN A 43 2.64 0.72 7.11
N LEU A 44 3.47 0.55 6.08
CA LEU A 44 4.71 1.32 5.92
C LEU A 44 4.45 2.82 5.74
N ALA A 45 3.39 3.18 5.03
CA ALA A 45 2.98 4.58 4.90
C ALA A 45 2.57 5.19 6.24
N GLN A 46 1.84 4.44 7.08
CA GLN A 46 1.45 4.88 8.42
C GLN A 46 2.64 5.03 9.37
N SER A 47 3.69 4.20 9.22
CA SER A 47 4.91 4.30 10.02
C SER A 47 5.93 5.29 9.45
N GLY A 48 5.69 5.89 8.29
CA GLY A 48 6.63 6.80 7.61
C GLY A 48 7.81 6.10 6.93
N ASN A 49 7.78 4.77 6.82
CA ASN A 49 8.89 3.95 6.30
C ASN A 49 8.61 3.36 4.92
N VAL A 50 7.98 4.12 4.02
CA VAL A 50 7.56 3.62 2.69
C VAL A 50 8.70 2.98 1.89
N LEU A 51 9.94 3.45 2.05
CA LEU A 51 11.10 2.92 1.33
C LEU A 51 11.48 1.48 1.72
N GLU A 52 10.99 0.95 2.86
CA GLU A 52 11.14 -0.48 3.19
C GLU A 52 10.41 -1.40 2.20
N LEU A 53 9.53 -0.85 1.36
CA LEU A 53 8.85 -1.59 0.30
C LEU A 53 9.79 -1.94 -0.87
N VAL A 54 10.82 -1.13 -1.10
CA VAL A 54 11.69 -1.24 -2.28
C VAL A 54 12.42 -2.58 -2.28
N ASP A 55 12.56 -3.18 -3.46
CA ASP A 55 13.27 -4.43 -3.65
C ASP A 55 14.71 -4.36 -3.12
N GLU A 56 15.02 -5.15 -2.10
CA GLU A 56 16.34 -5.23 -1.46
C GLU A 56 17.46 -5.60 -2.44
N ARG A 57 17.13 -6.25 -3.56
CA ARG A 57 18.09 -6.60 -4.61
C ARG A 57 18.65 -5.38 -5.33
N LEU A 58 17.99 -4.23 -5.25
CA LEU A 58 18.48 -2.96 -5.82
C LEU A 58 19.65 -2.38 -5.02
N LYS A 59 19.92 -2.83 -3.78
CA LYS A 59 21.09 -2.46 -2.97
C LYS A 59 21.38 -0.95 -2.93
N ASP A 60 20.34 -0.13 -2.73
CA ASP A 60 20.41 1.35 -2.72
C ASP A 60 20.81 2.00 -4.06
N VAL A 61 20.86 1.24 -5.16
CA VAL A 61 21.09 1.76 -6.52
C VAL A 61 19.75 2.20 -7.14
N TYR A 62 19.11 3.18 -6.51
CA TYR A 62 17.87 3.81 -6.99
C TYR A 62 17.71 5.21 -6.38
N SER A 63 16.92 6.07 -7.02
CA SER A 63 16.54 7.35 -6.43
C SER A 63 15.49 7.14 -5.35
N LYS A 64 15.83 7.46 -4.09
CA LYS A 64 14.90 7.38 -2.96
C LYS A 64 13.72 8.33 -3.12
N GLU A 65 13.95 9.48 -3.74
CA GLU A 65 12.92 10.47 -4.04
C GLU A 65 11.91 9.93 -5.06
N GLU A 66 12.39 9.42 -6.20
CA GLU A 66 11.52 8.86 -7.24
C GLU A 66 10.78 7.62 -6.75
N ALA A 67 11.45 6.75 -5.97
CA ALA A 67 10.82 5.59 -5.35
C ALA A 67 9.71 6.00 -4.38
N GLY A 68 9.97 6.99 -3.52
CA GLY A 68 8.97 7.54 -2.60
C GLY A 68 7.77 8.12 -3.35
N LEU A 69 8.01 8.90 -4.42
CA LEU A 69 6.96 9.44 -5.28
C LEU A 69 6.11 8.34 -5.90
N CYS A 70 6.74 7.30 -6.46
CA CYS A 70 6.00 6.20 -7.08
C CYS A 70 5.17 5.41 -6.06
N ILE A 71 5.67 5.20 -4.84
CA ILE A 71 4.91 4.53 -3.77
C ILE A 71 3.71 5.38 -3.33
N ASN A 72 3.90 6.70 -3.18
CA ASN A 72 2.82 7.63 -2.85
C ASN A 72 1.76 7.67 -3.97
N LEU A 73 2.19 7.65 -5.22
CA LEU A 73 1.29 7.58 -6.38
C LEU A 73 0.49 6.27 -6.38
N ALA A 74 1.14 5.15 -6.08
CA ALA A 74 0.47 3.86 -5.95
C ALA A 74 -0.59 3.90 -4.84
N LEU A 75 -0.29 4.48 -3.68
CA LEU A 75 -1.25 4.62 -2.59
C LEU A 75 -2.45 5.52 -2.96
N ALA A 76 -2.24 6.58 -3.74
CA ALA A 76 -3.31 7.40 -4.29
C ALA A 76 -4.18 6.61 -5.30
N CYS A 77 -3.58 5.77 -6.14
CA CYS A 77 -4.31 4.89 -7.04
C CYS A 77 -5.11 3.80 -6.30
N LEU A 78 -4.64 3.40 -5.11
CA LEU A 78 -5.21 2.32 -4.31
C LEU A 78 -6.28 2.78 -3.31
N GLN A 79 -6.80 4.01 -3.45
CA GLN A 79 -7.88 4.52 -2.60
C GLN A 79 -9.10 3.60 -2.60
N LYS A 80 -9.69 3.42 -1.41
CA LYS A 80 -10.88 2.57 -1.24
C LYS A 80 -12.05 3.16 -2.04
N ALA A 81 -12.31 4.46 -1.84
CA ALA A 81 -13.26 5.24 -2.60
C ALA A 81 -12.74 5.45 -4.04
N PRO A 82 -13.41 4.92 -5.08
CA PRO A 82 -12.98 5.06 -6.47
C PRO A 82 -12.87 6.52 -6.94
N GLU A 83 -13.71 7.41 -6.42
CA GLU A 83 -13.76 8.83 -6.71
C GLU A 83 -12.53 9.61 -6.20
N LEU A 84 -11.83 9.07 -5.20
CA LEU A 84 -10.59 9.66 -4.67
C LEU A 84 -9.34 9.21 -5.43
N ARG A 85 -9.46 8.23 -6.33
CA ARG A 85 -8.34 7.80 -7.17
C ARG A 85 -8.10 8.85 -8.26
N PRO A 86 -6.83 9.16 -8.60
CA PRO A 86 -6.52 10.12 -9.65
C PRO A 86 -7.05 9.64 -11.01
N ASP A 87 -7.21 10.59 -11.93
CA ASP A 87 -7.41 10.29 -13.33
C ASP A 87 -6.09 9.87 -14.00
N ILE A 88 -6.18 9.12 -15.10
CA ILE A 88 -4.97 8.65 -15.79
C ILE A 88 -4.09 9.81 -16.28
N SER A 89 -4.70 10.94 -16.64
CA SER A 89 -3.99 12.17 -17.02
C SER A 89 -3.15 12.72 -15.86
N GLU A 90 -3.70 12.72 -14.65
CA GLU A 90 -3.02 13.13 -13.43
C GLU A 90 -1.84 12.19 -13.12
N VAL A 91 -2.07 10.87 -13.19
CA VAL A 91 -1.03 9.86 -13.01
C VAL A 91 0.15 10.11 -13.95
N VAL A 92 -0.13 10.34 -15.25
CA VAL A 92 0.91 10.61 -16.25
C VAL A 92 1.66 11.90 -15.96
N ARG A 93 0.96 12.98 -15.59
CA ARG A 93 1.58 14.27 -15.25
C ARG A 93 2.48 14.15 -14.03
N ILE A 94 2.05 13.42 -13.00
CA ILE A 94 2.88 13.15 -11.81
C ILE A 94 4.15 12.40 -12.19
N LEU A 95 4.04 11.34 -13.00
CA LEU A 95 5.21 10.57 -13.45
C LEU A 95 6.16 11.36 -14.36
N ARG A 96 5.67 12.43 -15.01
CA ARG A 96 6.49 13.36 -15.80
C ARG A 96 7.11 14.49 -14.97
N GLY A 97 6.79 14.58 -13.68
CA GLY A 97 7.21 15.70 -12.83
C GLY A 97 6.46 17.00 -13.14
N GLU A 98 5.31 16.93 -13.80
CA GLU A 98 4.47 18.08 -14.18
C GLU A 98 3.38 18.40 -13.14
N MET A 99 3.27 17.58 -12.10
CA MET A 99 2.27 17.71 -11.04
C MET A 99 2.71 17.01 -9.75
N GLU A 100 2.41 17.63 -8.61
CA GLU A 100 2.66 17.05 -7.28
C GLU A 100 1.48 16.20 -6.79
N ILE A 101 1.77 15.24 -5.91
CA ILE A 101 0.75 14.40 -5.27
C ILE A 101 0.12 15.17 -4.10
N SER A 102 -1.20 15.37 -4.14
CA SER A 102 -1.91 16.04 -3.04
C SER A 102 -1.95 15.16 -1.78
N ALA A 103 -1.50 15.71 -0.65
CA ALA A 103 -1.40 15.02 0.64
C ALA A 103 -2.75 14.61 1.25
N THR A 104 -3.89 15.12 0.74
CA THR A 104 -5.23 14.86 1.29
C THR A 104 -5.76 13.45 1.04
N ALA A 105 -5.09 12.65 0.20
CA ALA A 105 -5.61 11.36 -0.25
C ALA A 105 -5.49 10.23 0.79
N PHE A 106 -4.74 10.37 1.88
CA PHE A 106 -4.47 9.25 2.79
C PHE A 106 -5.48 9.16 3.93
N GLU A 107 -6.78 9.12 3.64
CA GLU A 107 -7.76 8.68 4.66
C GLU A 107 -7.58 7.18 4.92
N PHE A 108 -6.64 6.86 5.79
CA PHE A 108 -6.55 5.57 6.42
C PHE A 108 -7.73 5.46 7.39
N SER A 109 -8.84 4.89 6.93
CA SER A 109 -9.93 4.45 7.81
C SER A 109 -9.31 3.72 9.01
N PRO A 110 -9.54 4.19 10.25
CA PRO A 110 -9.00 3.53 11.44
C PRO A 110 -9.47 2.08 11.44
N SER A 111 -8.56 1.16 11.74
CA SER A 111 -8.91 -0.25 11.94
C SER A 111 -10.00 -0.34 13.00
N PRO A 112 -11.04 -1.19 12.82
CA PRO A 112 -11.96 -1.48 13.90
C PRO A 112 -11.17 -1.96 15.14
N PRO A 113 -11.51 -1.51 16.35
CA PRO A 113 -10.81 -1.95 17.55
C PRO A 113 -10.86 -3.48 17.64
N ALA A 114 -9.70 -4.08 17.94
CA ALA A 114 -9.60 -5.51 18.15
C ALA A 114 -10.62 -5.94 19.23
N LYS A 115 -11.55 -6.82 18.86
CA LYS A 115 -12.48 -7.39 19.83
C LYS A 115 -11.69 -8.25 20.81
N ASN A 116 -11.57 -7.80 22.05
CA ASN A 116 -11.08 -8.61 23.16
C ASN A 116 -12.02 -9.81 23.32
N TYR A 117 -11.58 -10.98 22.84
CA TYR A 117 -12.19 -12.25 23.23
C TYR A 117 -11.86 -12.47 24.70
N GLY A 118 -12.78 -12.06 25.57
CA GLY A 118 -12.65 -12.21 27.02
C GLY A 118 -12.42 -13.68 27.37
N SER A 119 -11.28 -13.94 28.02
CA SER A 119 -10.96 -15.22 28.64
C SER A 119 -12.00 -15.53 29.72
N ARG A 120 -13.00 -16.35 29.38
CA ARG A 120 -14.02 -16.80 30.33
C ARG A 120 -13.38 -17.76 31.33
N SER A 121 -13.11 -17.24 32.52
CA SER A 121 -12.69 -17.99 33.71
C SER A 121 -13.69 -19.11 34.02
N LYS A 122 -13.22 -20.36 34.05
CA LYS A 122 -13.96 -21.51 34.61
C LYS A 122 -13.56 -21.67 36.07
N ARG A 123 -14.41 -21.17 36.98
CA ARG A 123 -14.46 -21.59 38.39
C ARG A 123 -14.81 -23.09 38.41
N ARG A 124 -13.98 -23.91 39.07
CA ARG A 124 -14.33 -25.29 39.46
C ARG A 124 -14.75 -25.27 40.92
N SER A 125 -16.00 -25.68 41.15
CA SER A 125 -16.53 -26.20 42.42
C SER A 125 -15.89 -27.54 42.76
#